data_AF-A0A8K0A0B1-F1
#
_entry.id   AF-A0A8K0A0B1-F1
#
_cell.length_a   1.000
_cell.length_b   1.000
_cell.length_c   1.000
_cell.angle_alpha   90.00
_cell.angle_beta   90.00
_cell.angle_gamma   90.00
#
_symmetry.space_group_name_H-M   'P 1'
#
loop_
_entity.id
_entity.type
_entity.pdbx_description
1 polymer ?
#
loop_
_entity_poly.entity_id
_entity_poly.type
_entity_poly.pdbx_seq_one_letter_code
_entity_poly.pdbx_strand_id
1 'polypeptide(L)'
;MYRTITGKKAIKAREMTKEQRKDAFCQCLAKAFSSEEAMQPLDYLEKNWNEEEYIGGGFSAYFPPGVLTCNKTIGWRRCNPTGRVFLAGAESATQGYGSLEGAVWAGKRAAEQVVAVISQGADDGHPEKIEN
;
A
#
# COMPACT_ATOMS: atom_id res chain seq x y z
N MET A 1 22.61 2.46 -8.55
CA MET A 1 22.40 1.36 -7.58
C MET A 1 21.45 1.85 -6.49
N TYR A 2 20.52 1.03 -6.00
CA TYR A 2 19.56 1.44 -4.96
C TYR A 2 19.53 0.45 -3.80
N ARG A 3 19.04 0.90 -2.64
CA ARG A 3 18.83 0.06 -1.45
C ARG A 3 17.62 0.56 -0.68
N THR A 4 16.93 -0.36 -0.02
CA THR A 4 15.86 -0.05 0.91
C THR A 4 16.37 -0.12 2.35
N ILE A 5 15.94 0.82 3.18
CA ILE A 5 16.18 0.81 4.63
C ILE A 5 14.83 0.56 5.29
N THR A 6 14.70 -0.53 6.05
CA THR A 6 13.41 -0.98 6.60
C THR A 6 13.45 -1.18 8.11
N GLY A 7 12.26 -1.17 8.73
CA GLY A 7 12.07 -1.46 10.15
C GLY A 7 12.87 -0.54 11.07
N LYS A 8 13.47 -1.12 12.13
CA LYS A 8 14.24 -0.37 13.13
C LYS A 8 15.40 0.44 12.54
N LYS A 9 15.99 0.00 11.42
CA LYS A 9 17.06 0.74 10.73
C LYS A 9 16.54 2.03 10.10
N ALA A 10 15.31 2.02 9.57
CA ALA A 10 14.70 3.21 9.00
C ALA A 10 14.38 4.26 10.08
N ILE A 11 13.94 3.80 11.26
CA ILE A 11 13.71 4.66 12.42
C ILE A 11 15.00 5.35 12.85
N LYS A 12 16.10 4.59 13.01
CA LYS A 12 17.41 5.18 13.36
C LYS A 12 17.94 6.12 12.28
N ALA A 13 17.74 5.78 11.00
CA ALA A 13 18.20 6.61 9.89
C ALA A 13 17.51 7.98 9.83
N ARG A 14 16.31 8.13 10.42
CA ARG A 14 15.65 9.44 10.55
C ARG A 14 16.41 10.42 11.44
N GLU A 15 17.18 9.92 12.41
CA GLU A 15 17.97 10.76 13.32
C GLU A 15 19.28 11.25 12.68
N MET A 16 19.65 10.70 11.51
CA MET A 16 20.87 11.05 10.78
C MET A 16 20.61 12.22 9.81
N THR A 17 21.65 12.95 9.45
CA THR A 17 21.57 13.89 8.33
C THR A 17 21.57 13.15 6.99
N LYS A 18 21.20 13.83 5.91
CA LYS A 18 21.23 13.27 4.55
C LYS A 18 22.64 12.83 4.14
N GLU A 19 23.65 13.61 4.52
CA GLU A 19 25.07 13.33 4.25
C GLU A 19 25.53 12.09 5.01
N GLN A 20 25.18 11.97 6.29
CA GLN A 20 25.48 10.78 7.09
C GLN A 20 24.82 9.52 6.51
N ARG A 21 23.58 9.62 6.02
CA ARG A 21 22.90 8.51 5.34
C ARG A 21 23.58 8.15 4.01
N LYS A 22 23.97 9.15 3.22
CA LYS A 22 24.72 8.97 1.96
C LYS A 22 26.05 8.25 2.22
N ASP A 23 26.84 8.72 3.17
CA ASP A 23 28.15 8.15 3.48
C ASP A 23 28.03 6.70 3.97
N ALA A 24 27.09 6.43 4.87
CA ALA A 24 26.81 5.07 5.34
C ALA A 24 26.34 4.14 4.20
N PHE A 25 25.60 4.68 3.22
CA PHE A 25 25.19 3.94 2.04
C PHE A 25 26.38 3.63 1.12
N CYS A 26 27.18 4.63 0.78
CA CYS A 26 28.40 4.49 -0.03
C CYS A 26 29.40 3.51 0.58
N GLN A 27 29.67 3.60 1.88
CA GLN A 27 30.54 2.65 2.59
C GLN A 27 30.00 1.21 2.51
N CYS A 28 28.69 1.04 2.65
CA CYS A 28 28.06 -0.27 2.54
C CYS A 28 28.21 -0.84 1.11
N LEU A 29 28.08 -0.01 0.08
CA LEU A 29 28.28 -0.42 -1.31
C LEU A 29 29.74 -0.75 -1.59
N ALA A 30 30.67 0.11 -1.18
CA ALA A 30 32.09 -0.10 -1.37
C ALA A 30 32.55 -1.43 -0.75
N LYS A 31 32.05 -1.75 0.45
CA LYS A 31 32.30 -3.03 1.09
C LYS A 31 31.63 -4.22 0.38
N ALA A 32 30.41 -4.06 -0.11
CA ALA A 32 29.68 -5.15 -0.76
C ALA A 32 30.28 -5.52 -2.13
N PHE A 33 30.79 -4.53 -2.86
CA PHE A 33 31.36 -4.71 -4.20
C PHE A 33 32.89 -4.69 -4.21
N SER A 34 33.54 -4.54 -3.05
CA SER A 34 35.00 -4.40 -2.91
C SER A 34 35.57 -3.36 -3.88
N SER A 35 34.88 -2.24 -4.03
CA SER A 35 35.23 -1.18 -4.98
C SER A 35 35.20 0.20 -4.31
N GLU A 36 36.30 0.93 -4.44
CA GLU A 36 36.42 2.30 -3.92
C GLU A 36 35.59 3.30 -4.73
N GLU A 37 35.24 2.97 -5.97
CA GLU A 37 34.42 3.82 -6.86
C GLU A 37 33.03 4.11 -6.25
N ALA A 38 32.51 3.19 -5.44
CA ALA A 38 31.23 3.37 -4.76
C ALA A 38 31.22 4.50 -3.71
N MET A 39 32.39 5.01 -3.32
CA MET A 39 32.53 6.18 -2.44
C MET A 39 32.32 7.51 -3.17
N GLN A 40 32.32 7.52 -4.50
CA GLN A 40 32.15 8.73 -5.31
C GLN A 40 30.93 8.63 -6.24
N PRO A 41 29.70 8.64 -5.70
CA PRO A 41 28.50 8.58 -6.53
C PRO A 41 28.32 9.86 -7.35
N LEU A 42 27.90 9.72 -8.61
CA LEU A 42 27.52 10.85 -9.47
C LEU A 42 26.34 11.65 -8.89
N ASP A 43 25.35 10.94 -8.34
CA ASP A 43 24.18 11.55 -7.71
C ASP A 43 23.64 10.68 -6.57
N TYR A 44 22.94 11.30 -5.62
CA TYR A 44 22.32 10.65 -4.48
C TYR A 44 20.91 11.17 -4.22
N LEU A 45 19.94 10.28 -4.47
CA LEU A 45 18.52 10.52 -4.22
C LEU A 45 18.02 9.56 -3.13
N GLU A 46 17.25 10.09 -2.20
CA GLU A 46 16.58 9.31 -1.16
C GLU A 46 15.14 9.79 -0.98
N LYS A 47 14.26 8.88 -0.58
CA LYS A 47 12.88 9.19 -0.23
C LYS A 47 12.51 8.48 1.06
N ASN A 48 12.07 9.25 2.06
CA ASN A 48 11.52 8.71 3.29
C ASN A 48 10.00 8.58 3.18
N TRP A 49 9.51 7.37 2.90
CA TRP A 49 8.08 7.11 2.79
C TRP A 49 7.32 7.24 4.12
N ASN A 50 8.01 7.21 5.27
CA ASN A 50 7.37 7.38 6.57
C ASN A 50 6.99 8.84 6.88
N GLU A 51 7.44 9.81 6.08
CA GLU A 51 7.12 11.24 6.22
C GLU A 51 5.99 11.66 5.30
N GLU A 52 5.56 10.79 4.39
CA GLU A 52 4.47 11.07 3.45
C GLU A 52 3.11 10.90 4.14
N GLU A 53 2.47 12.03 4.47
CA GLU A 53 1.19 12.08 5.18
C GLU A 53 0.11 11.19 4.56
N TYR A 54 -0.02 11.22 3.23
CA TYR A 54 -1.06 10.47 2.51
C TYR A 54 -0.74 8.99 2.29
N ILE A 55 0.48 8.55 2.59
CA ILE A 55 0.93 7.16 2.40
C ILE A 55 1.06 6.47 3.75
N GLY A 56 1.45 7.20 4.80
CA GLY A 56 1.55 6.69 6.16
C GLY A 56 2.70 5.70 6.40
N GLY A 57 3.57 5.49 5.41
CA GLY A 57 4.70 4.57 5.50
C GLY A 57 5.01 3.87 4.18
N GLY A 58 5.63 2.70 4.26
CA GLY A 58 5.85 1.85 3.09
C GLY A 58 6.28 0.43 3.48
N PHE A 59 6.21 -0.55 2.56
CA PHE A 59 5.65 -0.47 1.21
C PHE A 59 4.13 -0.71 1.16
N SER A 60 3.60 -1.45 2.12
CA SER A 60 2.19 -1.80 2.22
C SER A 60 1.80 -1.92 3.69
N ALA A 61 0.51 -1.89 3.96
CA ALA A 61 0.04 -2.10 5.33
C ALA A 61 0.45 -3.49 5.85
N TYR A 62 0.97 -3.56 7.07
CA TYR A 62 1.29 -4.80 7.77
C TYR A 62 0.27 -5.07 8.87
N PHE A 63 -0.06 -6.34 9.08
CA PHE A 63 -0.95 -6.80 10.16
C PHE A 63 -0.13 -7.51 11.24
N PRO A 64 -0.07 -6.94 12.46
CA PRO A 64 0.49 -7.64 13.61
C PRO A 64 -0.19 -9.00 13.84
N PRO A 65 0.48 -9.93 14.54
CA PRO A 65 -0.09 -11.22 14.88
C PRO A 65 -1.47 -11.07 15.52
N GLY A 66 -2.41 -11.89 15.05
CA GLY A 66 -3.79 -11.85 15.49
C GLY A 66 -4.68 -10.87 14.72
N VAL A 67 -4.20 -9.78 14.10
CA VAL A 67 -5.13 -8.78 13.49
C VAL A 67 -5.89 -9.30 12.29
N LEU A 68 -5.28 -10.16 11.48
CA LEU A 68 -5.95 -10.74 10.31
C LEU A 68 -7.02 -11.78 10.69
N THR A 69 -6.84 -12.45 11.84
CA THR A 69 -7.66 -13.57 12.31
C THR A 69 -8.60 -13.21 13.46
N CYS A 70 -8.24 -12.21 14.27
CA CYS A 70 -9.05 -11.65 15.33
C CYS A 70 -10.10 -10.77 14.67
N ASN A 71 -11.36 -11.06 14.97
CA ASN A 71 -12.50 -10.76 14.11
C ASN A 71 -12.38 -11.43 12.74
N LYS A 72 -13.32 -12.35 12.42
CA LYS A 72 -13.57 -12.90 11.06
C LYS A 72 -13.96 -11.83 10.02
N THR A 73 -13.61 -10.58 10.28
CA THR A 73 -14.22 -9.37 9.79
C THR A 73 -13.18 -8.52 9.08
N ILE A 74 -11.94 -8.38 9.57
CA ILE A 74 -10.96 -7.54 8.88
C ILE A 74 -10.50 -8.20 7.58
N GLY A 75 -10.07 -9.47 7.62
CA GLY A 75 -9.68 -10.20 6.40
C GLY A 75 -10.82 -10.28 5.38
N TRP A 76 -12.04 -10.59 5.85
CA TRP A 76 -13.21 -10.73 4.98
C TRP A 76 -13.74 -9.39 4.45
N ARG A 77 -13.94 -8.38 5.30
CA ARG A 77 -14.54 -7.09 4.90
C ARG A 77 -13.64 -6.26 3.99
N ARG A 78 -12.34 -6.53 3.92
CA ARG A 78 -11.47 -5.82 2.97
C ARG A 78 -11.83 -6.07 1.52
N CYS A 79 -12.36 -7.25 1.23
CA CYS A 79 -12.74 -7.66 -0.13
C CYS A 79 -14.26 -7.60 -0.37
N ASN A 80 -15.05 -7.35 0.69
CA ASN A 80 -16.51 -7.37 0.66
C ASN A 80 -17.08 -5.98 0.99
N PRO A 81 -18.09 -5.50 0.25
CA PRO A 81 -18.67 -4.19 0.48
C PRO A 81 -19.35 -4.11 1.86
N THR A 82 -19.34 -2.91 2.44
CA THR A 82 -20.13 -2.59 3.64
C THR A 82 -21.15 -1.51 3.27
N GLY A 83 -22.41 -1.92 3.09
CA GLY A 83 -23.46 -1.03 2.57
C GLY A 83 -23.12 -0.52 1.16
N ARG A 84 -23.06 0.79 0.98
CA ARG A 84 -22.68 1.45 -0.30
C ARG A 84 -21.20 1.82 -0.38
N VAL A 85 -20.37 1.32 0.53
CA VAL A 85 -18.91 1.56 0.55
C VAL A 85 -18.18 0.34 0.01
N PHE A 86 -17.42 0.57 -1.06
CA PHE A 86 -16.63 -0.45 -1.76
C PHE A 86 -15.15 -0.09 -1.63
N LEU A 87 -14.36 -0.99 -1.06
CA LEU A 87 -12.94 -0.76 -0.86
C LEU A 87 -12.15 -1.19 -2.10
N ALA A 88 -11.16 -0.40 -2.49
CA ALA A 88 -10.21 -0.68 -3.56
C ALA A 88 -8.76 -0.54 -3.02
N GLY A 89 -7.78 -0.56 -3.92
CA GLY A 89 -6.35 -0.42 -3.56
C GLY A 89 -5.68 -1.76 -3.25
N ALA A 90 -4.35 -1.75 -3.27
CA ALA A 90 -3.50 -2.96 -3.19
C ALA A 90 -3.74 -3.77 -1.91
N GLU A 91 -4.11 -3.09 -0.83
CA GLU A 91 -4.43 -3.69 0.46
C GLU A 91 -5.77 -4.42 0.47
N SER A 92 -6.65 -4.19 -0.50
CA SER A 92 -7.93 -4.90 -0.62
C SER A 92 -7.89 -6.05 -1.63
N ALA A 93 -6.72 -6.30 -2.21
CA ALA A 93 -6.54 -7.34 -3.21
C ALA A 93 -6.50 -8.73 -2.57
N THR A 94 -7.22 -9.69 -3.16
CA THR A 94 -7.16 -11.12 -2.78
C THR A 94 -5.91 -11.82 -3.31
N GLN A 95 -5.31 -11.27 -4.37
CA GLN A 95 -4.07 -11.70 -4.98
C GLN A 95 -3.18 -10.47 -5.22
N GLY A 96 -1.86 -10.63 -5.10
CA GLY A 96 -0.93 -9.50 -5.30
C GLY A 96 -1.03 -8.45 -4.18
N TYR A 97 -1.22 -8.88 -2.93
CA TYR A 97 -1.30 -7.98 -1.78
C TYR A 97 -0.13 -6.98 -1.75
N GLY A 98 -0.45 -5.68 -1.67
CA GLY A 98 0.57 -4.62 -1.58
C GLY A 98 1.37 -4.38 -2.87
N SER A 99 0.94 -4.94 -4.01
CA SER A 99 1.54 -4.68 -5.31
C SER A 99 0.66 -3.76 -6.18
N LEU A 100 1.26 -3.19 -7.22
CA LEU A 100 0.52 -2.42 -8.24
C LEU A 100 -0.54 -3.29 -8.92
N GLU A 101 -0.21 -4.54 -9.23
CA GLU A 101 -1.14 -5.50 -9.84
C GLU A 101 -2.36 -5.73 -8.94
N GLY A 102 -2.13 -5.91 -7.63
CA GLY A 102 -3.20 -6.02 -6.65
C GLY A 102 -4.10 -4.79 -6.62
N ALA A 103 -3.52 -3.57 -6.73
CA ALA A 103 -4.30 -2.34 -6.79
C ALA A 103 -5.22 -2.30 -8.01
N VAL A 104 -4.72 -2.69 -9.19
CA VAL A 104 -5.50 -2.74 -10.43
C VAL A 104 -6.65 -3.75 -10.30
N TRP A 105 -6.37 -4.97 -9.88
CA TRP A 105 -7.40 -6.00 -9.73
C TRP A 105 -8.46 -5.62 -8.71
N ALA A 106 -8.05 -5.06 -7.57
CA ALA A 106 -8.99 -4.66 -6.54
C ALA A 106 -9.83 -3.45 -6.96
N GLY A 107 -9.28 -2.51 -7.72
CA GLY A 107 -10.01 -1.41 -8.33
C GLY A 107 -11.08 -1.90 -9.33
N LYS A 108 -10.70 -2.84 -10.20
CA LYS A 108 -11.65 -3.46 -11.14
C LYS A 108 -12.80 -4.15 -10.41
N ARG A 109 -12.48 -4.98 -9.40
CA ARG A 109 -13.48 -5.64 -8.55
C ARG A 109 -14.44 -4.62 -7.91
N ALA A 110 -13.90 -3.55 -7.32
CA ALA A 110 -14.72 -2.54 -6.65
C ALA A 110 -15.67 -1.85 -7.65
N ALA A 111 -15.21 -1.55 -8.87
CA ALA A 111 -16.05 -1.00 -9.93
C ALA A 111 -17.17 -1.97 -10.35
N GLU A 112 -16.85 -3.25 -10.54
CA GLU A 112 -17.84 -4.29 -10.87
C GLU A 112 -18.91 -4.43 -9.77
N GLN A 113 -18.51 -4.37 -8.50
CA GLN A 113 -19.44 -4.39 -7.37
C GLN A 113 -20.38 -3.18 -7.34
N VAL A 114 -19.88 -1.98 -7.67
CA VAL A 114 -20.70 -0.76 -7.78
C VAL A 114 -21.72 -0.90 -8.91
N VAL A 115 -21.28 -1.34 -10.10
CA VAL A 115 -22.17 -1.54 -11.26
C VAL A 115 -23.27 -2.54 -10.91
N ALA A 116 -22.94 -3.67 -10.30
CA ALA A 116 -23.93 -4.67 -9.90
C ALA A 116 -25.02 -4.11 -8.97
N VAL A 117 -24.64 -3.28 -7.98
CA VAL A 117 -25.61 -2.67 -7.05
C VAL A 117 -26.47 -1.61 -7.73
N ILE A 118 -25.90 -0.82 -8.64
CA ILE A 118 -26.66 0.17 -9.41
C ILE A 118 -27.69 -0.51 -10.32
N SER A 119 -27.29 -1.58 -11.02
CA SER A 119 -28.19 -2.32 -11.90
C SER A 119 -29.32 -3.01 -11.13
N GLN A 120 -29.06 -3.56 -9.95
CA GLN A 120 -30.10 -4.15 -9.10
C GLN A 120 -31.07 -3.09 -8.55
N GLY A 121 -30.57 -1.91 -8.18
CA GLY A 121 -31.42 -0.79 -7.76
C GLY A 121 -32.27 -0.17 -8.89
N ALA A 122 -31.98 -0.50 -10.16
CA ALA A 122 -32.82 -0.13 -11.30
C ALA A 122 -33.98 -1.13 -11.55
N ASP A 123 -33.84 -2.38 -11.08
CA ASP A 123 -34.89 -3.41 -11.13
C ASP A 123 -35.86 -3.32 -9.94
N ASP A 124 -35.48 -2.66 -8.84
CA ASP A 124 -36.33 -2.40 -7.66
C ASP A 124 -37.32 -1.24 -7.89
N GLY A 125 -37.90 -1.16 -9.09
CA GLY A 125 -38.93 -0.21 -9.48
C GLY A 125 -40.08 -0.20 -8.48
N HIS A 126 -40.32 0.96 -7.88
CA HIS A 126 -41.45 1.29 -7.02
C HIS A 126 -42.76 0.71 -7.60
N PRO A 127 -43.61 0.01 -6.82
CA PRO A 127 -44.94 -0.31 -7.30
C PRO A 127 -45.64 1.03 -7.58
N GLU A 128 -46.12 1.21 -8.81
CA GLU A 128 -47.00 2.31 -9.17
C GLU A 128 -48.09 2.43 -8.11
N LYS A 129 -48.11 3.56 -7.40
CA LYS A 129 -49.33 3.99 -6.73
C LYS A 129 -50.35 4.27 -7.83
N ILE A 130 -51.15 3.26 -8.15
CA ILE A 130 -52.38 3.47 -8.89
C ILE A 130 -53.37 4.06 -7.89
N GLU A 131 -53.47 5.40 -7.89
CA GLU A 131 -54.67 6.09 -7.45
C GLU A 131 -55.84 5.64 -8.34
N ASN A 132 -56.84 5.01 -7.73
CA ASN A 132 -58.27 5.29 -7.86
C ASN A 132 -59.09 4.39 -6.92
#